data_AF-A0A963REQ9-F1
#
_entry.id   AF-A0A963REQ9-F1
#
_cell.length_a   1.000
_cell.length_b   1.000
_cell.length_c   1.000
_cell.angle_alpha   90.00
_cell.angle_beta   90.00
_cell.angle_gamma   90.00
#
_symmetry.space_group_name_H-M   'P 1'
#
loop_
_entity.id
_entity.type
_entity.pdbx_description
1 polymer ?
#
loop_
_entity_poly.entity_id
_entity_poly.type
_entity_poly.pdbx_seq_one_letter_code
_entity_poly.pdbx_strand_id
1 'polypeptide(L)'
;MSIITFNGTSGFSFEWDFTAVGLVTSASSTEIILALDGGGTLTLGGTFPTLDPITSRPTSGTIDTIDIASGGETIAIMTSLSAFDFFTWVDANDGTAFNTALLAGNDTITGTPWNDNLIGLSGNDTVYTGGGQDAVHTGAGDDIIALTGPILSGSNFNGGDDDDTIRASIAAAAAPVQPTDLYSTVGLFSAIVSGVETIEFDSQSGEHLRVGMGVWQIGQITGLTGGDGSDQLLVLVTSQVTTSYVLPTLTLTDWNADDSIMLFGTSPVGTTADFTLDSSAYGGQAILIGGAGNDTLTSGAGNDLVVTGGGLDNVHTGAGDDIIVFDGISFGATFNGGDDEDTLRVTSGSMFAIGGPLGNATLLGSSVVTDIETLELASQAGEQLNVLTNAFQLGGFTTLRGGAGTDFLIVSVPAGGGTVTLPGLNLVDWTDGEDILLLSAVGNLDPSIGYTLGTDDHTGTYYIGGGAGNDTLNGADGIDVLTGNGGNDT
;
A
#
# COMPACT_ATOMS: atom_id res chain seq x y z
N MET A 1 15.05 21.75 -24.46
CA MET A 1 16.03 21.24 -23.50
C MET A 1 16.87 22.35 -22.94
N SER A 2 16.28 22.96 -21.93
CA SER A 2 16.91 23.68 -20.87
C SER A 2 17.11 22.73 -19.67
N ILE A 3 18.18 22.95 -18.93
CA ILE A 3 18.40 22.29 -17.63
C ILE A 3 18.53 23.40 -16.61
N ILE A 4 17.67 23.38 -15.61
CA ILE A 4 17.48 24.46 -14.66
C ILE A 4 17.69 23.90 -13.26
N THR A 5 18.62 24.49 -12.51
CA THR A 5 18.92 24.07 -11.15
C THR A 5 18.95 25.27 -10.23
N PHE A 6 18.15 25.19 -9.16
CA PHE A 6 18.11 26.18 -8.09
C PHE A 6 18.88 25.65 -6.88
N ASN A 7 19.83 26.43 -6.40
CA ASN A 7 20.51 26.14 -5.14
C ASN A 7 20.27 27.32 -4.21
N GLY A 8 19.45 27.09 -3.19
CA GLY A 8 19.29 28.09 -2.17
C GLY A 8 18.57 27.70 -0.88
N THR A 9 18.38 28.70 -0.02
CA THR A 9 17.76 28.61 1.30
C THR A 9 16.30 29.07 1.33
N SER A 10 15.71 29.32 0.16
CA SER A 10 14.31 29.67 -0.03
C SER A 10 13.72 28.95 -1.23
N GLY A 11 12.39 28.90 -1.28
CA GLY A 11 11.66 28.41 -2.44
C GLY A 11 11.91 29.24 -3.68
N PHE A 12 11.82 28.59 -4.84
CA PHE A 12 11.97 29.16 -6.16
C PHE A 12 10.61 29.33 -6.85
N SER A 13 10.46 30.39 -7.65
CA SER A 13 9.34 30.56 -8.56
C SER A 13 9.80 31.09 -9.91
N PHE A 14 9.17 30.62 -10.99
CA PHE A 14 9.36 31.13 -12.36
C PHE A 14 8.73 32.53 -12.58
N GLU A 15 8.86 33.43 -11.61
CA GLU A 15 8.46 34.83 -11.71
C GLU A 15 9.70 35.72 -11.92
N TRP A 16 10.04 35.95 -13.18
CA TRP A 16 11.18 36.79 -13.54
C TRP A 16 10.84 38.27 -13.47
N ASP A 17 11.48 38.99 -12.53
CA ASP A 17 11.46 40.46 -12.47
C ASP A 17 12.74 41.02 -13.13
N PHE A 18 12.63 41.41 -14.40
CA PHE A 18 13.74 42.01 -15.12
C PHE A 18 13.99 43.47 -14.74
N THR A 19 13.15 44.10 -13.92
CA THR A 19 13.43 45.47 -13.44
C THR A 19 14.67 45.53 -12.54
N ALA A 20 15.03 44.40 -11.92
CA ALA A 20 16.25 44.26 -11.12
C ALA A 20 17.52 44.05 -11.97
N VAL A 21 17.41 43.88 -13.30
CA VAL A 21 18.56 43.68 -14.19
C VAL A 21 19.17 45.04 -14.55
N GLY A 22 20.37 45.27 -14.04
CA GLY A 22 21.12 46.50 -14.23
C GLY A 22 21.94 46.55 -15.54
N LEU A 23 22.94 47.42 -15.54
CA LEU A 23 23.83 47.61 -16.68
C LEU A 23 24.80 46.44 -16.86
N VAL A 24 25.25 46.25 -18.11
CA VAL A 24 26.36 45.37 -18.44
C VAL A 24 27.64 45.91 -17.79
N THR A 25 28.28 45.07 -16.98
CA THR A 25 29.52 45.36 -16.24
C THR A 25 30.76 44.75 -16.91
N SER A 26 30.58 43.66 -17.65
CA SER A 26 31.61 43.01 -18.47
C SER A 26 30.95 42.43 -19.72
N ALA A 27 31.63 42.50 -20.86
CA ALA A 27 31.15 41.94 -22.11
C ALA A 27 32.32 41.42 -22.96
N SER A 28 32.14 40.22 -23.51
CA SER A 28 33.05 39.57 -24.44
C SER A 28 32.26 38.82 -25.51
N SER A 29 32.96 38.16 -26.44
CA SER A 29 32.32 37.32 -27.46
C SER A 29 31.72 36.02 -26.89
N THR A 30 31.98 35.69 -25.62
CA THR A 30 31.52 34.44 -25.00
C THR A 30 30.83 34.61 -23.65
N GLU A 31 30.87 35.81 -23.08
CA GLU A 31 30.35 36.07 -21.73
C GLU A 31 29.86 37.52 -21.63
N ILE A 32 28.66 37.71 -21.07
CA ILE A 32 28.12 39.01 -20.66
C ILE A 32 27.80 38.94 -19.16
N ILE A 33 28.25 39.93 -18.37
CA ILE A 33 27.95 40.02 -16.95
C ILE A 33 27.15 41.28 -16.69
N LEU A 34 25.98 41.15 -16.07
CA LEU A 34 25.10 42.23 -15.65
C LEU A 34 25.08 42.31 -14.12
N ALA A 35 25.03 43.55 -13.60
CA ALA A 35 24.76 43.76 -12.19
C ALA A 35 23.27 43.55 -11.90
N LEU A 36 22.95 42.98 -10.74
CA LEU A 36 21.58 42.92 -10.22
C LEU A 36 21.40 43.93 -9.10
N ASP A 37 20.22 44.55 -9.06
CA ASP A 37 19.82 45.40 -7.95
C ASP A 37 19.89 44.62 -6.63
N GLY A 38 20.47 45.23 -5.59
CA GLY A 38 20.68 44.57 -4.30
C GLY A 38 22.02 43.82 -4.13
N GLY A 39 22.88 43.78 -5.16
CA GLY A 39 24.27 43.35 -5.01
C GLY A 39 24.59 41.92 -5.48
N GLY A 40 23.95 41.47 -6.56
CA GLY A 40 24.22 40.18 -7.23
C GLY A 40 24.72 40.33 -8.67
N THR A 41 24.86 39.20 -9.36
CA THR A 41 25.31 39.12 -10.76
C THR A 41 24.43 38.20 -11.58
N LEU A 42 24.15 38.60 -12.82
CA LEU A 42 23.59 37.76 -13.89
C LEU A 42 24.68 37.57 -14.95
N THR A 43 25.12 36.35 -15.15
CA THR A 43 26.15 35.98 -16.13
C THR A 43 25.51 35.19 -17.25
N LEU A 44 25.70 35.65 -18.49
CA LEU A 44 25.25 34.98 -19.70
C LEU A 44 26.48 34.40 -20.40
N GLY A 45 26.61 33.08 -20.43
CA GLY A 45 27.60 32.38 -21.24
C GLY A 45 27.02 32.03 -22.62
N GLY A 46 27.80 32.12 -23.68
CA GLY A 46 27.34 31.70 -25.00
C GLY A 46 28.23 32.16 -26.14
N THR A 47 27.61 32.46 -27.29
CA THR A 47 28.30 33.00 -28.46
C THR A 47 27.70 34.34 -28.84
N PHE A 48 28.47 35.43 -28.75
CA PHE A 48 28.02 36.81 -28.99
C PHE A 48 28.87 37.47 -30.09
N PRO A 49 28.56 37.26 -31.38
CA PRO A 49 29.40 37.73 -32.49
C PRO A 49 29.44 39.25 -32.63
N THR A 50 28.36 39.93 -32.25
CA THR A 50 28.20 41.37 -32.40
C THR A 50 27.63 41.98 -31.12
N LEU A 51 28.33 42.98 -30.58
CA LEU A 51 27.90 43.77 -29.43
C LEU A 51 27.56 45.19 -29.87
N ASP A 52 26.50 45.75 -29.29
CA ASP A 52 26.16 47.16 -29.44
C ASP A 52 27.24 48.04 -28.77
N PRO A 53 27.81 49.03 -29.47
CA PRO A 53 28.94 49.81 -28.96
C PRO A 53 28.59 50.77 -27.82
N ILE A 54 27.30 51.00 -27.54
CA ILE A 54 26.83 51.91 -26.49
C ILE A 54 26.43 51.11 -25.26
N THR A 55 25.63 50.06 -25.44
CA THR A 55 25.06 49.27 -24.34
C THR A 55 25.89 48.04 -23.98
N SER A 56 26.84 47.65 -24.83
CA SER A 56 27.61 46.40 -24.72
C SER A 56 26.76 45.14 -24.73
N ARG A 57 25.50 45.23 -25.17
CA ARG A 57 24.58 44.09 -25.29
C ARG A 57 24.76 43.38 -26.64
N PRO A 58 24.63 42.05 -26.70
CA PRO A 58 24.57 41.30 -27.95
C PRO A 58 23.43 41.77 -28.85
N THR A 59 23.71 41.93 -30.15
CA THR A 59 22.69 42.18 -31.18
C THR A 59 22.37 40.94 -32.01
N SER A 60 23.11 39.86 -31.78
CA SER A 60 22.90 38.53 -32.33
C SER A 60 23.65 37.50 -31.46
N GLY A 61 23.41 36.22 -31.68
CA GLY A 61 24.09 35.14 -30.98
C GLY A 61 23.16 34.29 -30.11
N THR A 62 23.76 33.35 -29.38
CA THR A 62 23.07 32.43 -28.48
C THR A 62 23.54 32.60 -27.05
N ILE A 63 22.62 32.41 -26.12
CA ILE A 63 22.89 32.23 -24.71
C ILE A 63 22.80 30.72 -24.45
N ASP A 64 23.93 30.14 -24.06
CA ASP A 64 24.06 28.72 -23.78
C ASP A 64 23.98 28.46 -22.27
N THR A 65 24.38 29.43 -21.43
CA THR A 65 24.19 29.39 -19.98
C THR A 65 23.69 30.72 -19.41
N ILE A 66 22.87 30.64 -18.37
CA ILE A 66 22.47 31.77 -17.53
C ILE A 66 22.76 31.41 -16.08
N ASP A 67 23.68 32.13 -15.45
CA ASP A 67 24.02 31.97 -14.05
C ASP A 67 23.63 33.23 -13.27
N ILE A 68 22.72 33.08 -12.31
CA ILE A 68 22.30 34.15 -11.41
C ILE A 68 22.88 33.86 -10.03
N ALA A 69 23.55 34.84 -9.44
CA ALA A 69 24.05 34.74 -8.07
C ALA A 69 23.65 36.00 -7.30
N SER A 70 22.84 35.84 -6.25
CA SER A 70 22.38 36.95 -5.42
C SER A 70 22.12 36.48 -4.00
N GLY A 71 22.59 37.23 -2.99
CA GLY A 71 22.28 36.94 -1.57
C GLY A 71 22.78 35.58 -1.04
N GLY A 72 23.66 34.89 -1.76
CA GLY A 72 24.11 33.52 -1.41
C GLY A 72 23.37 32.41 -2.17
N GLU A 73 22.30 32.77 -2.89
CA GLU A 73 21.51 31.86 -3.73
C GLU A 73 22.04 31.86 -5.16
N THR A 74 21.91 30.72 -5.83
CA THR A 74 22.32 30.57 -7.23
C THR A 74 21.25 29.88 -8.07
N ILE A 75 21.11 30.36 -9.30
CA ILE A 75 20.32 29.73 -10.36
C ILE A 75 21.29 29.43 -11.49
N ALA A 76 21.34 28.18 -11.91
CA ALA A 76 22.11 27.75 -13.08
C ALA A 76 21.14 27.23 -14.14
N ILE A 77 21.23 27.80 -15.34
CA ILE A 77 20.41 27.42 -16.49
C ILE A 77 21.36 27.08 -17.64
N MET A 78 21.26 25.87 -18.17
CA MET A 78 21.78 25.53 -19.50
C MET A 78 20.63 25.65 -20.49
N THR A 79 20.85 26.31 -21.63
CA THR A 79 19.79 26.58 -22.62
C THR A 79 20.38 26.85 -24.01
N SER A 80 19.57 27.33 -24.95
CA SER A 80 20.01 27.78 -26.28
C SER A 80 19.12 28.94 -26.75
N LEU A 81 19.06 30.01 -25.96
CA LEU A 81 18.20 31.16 -26.24
C LEU A 81 18.85 32.15 -27.20
N SER A 82 18.03 32.88 -27.93
CA SER A 82 18.48 34.03 -28.71
C SER A 82 18.94 35.15 -27.77
N ALA A 83 20.21 35.53 -27.87
CA ALA A 83 20.76 36.62 -27.06
C ALA A 83 20.04 37.95 -27.35
N PHE A 84 19.61 38.16 -28.59
CA PHE A 84 18.85 39.34 -28.99
C PHE A 84 17.45 39.37 -28.37
N ASP A 85 16.73 38.24 -28.41
CA ASP A 85 15.38 38.18 -27.85
C ASP A 85 15.40 38.29 -26.33
N PHE A 86 16.41 37.71 -25.66
CA PHE A 86 16.61 37.87 -24.22
C PHE A 86 16.61 39.34 -23.78
N PHE A 87 17.42 40.18 -24.43
CA PHE A 87 17.45 41.61 -24.11
C PHE A 87 16.16 42.34 -24.50
N THR A 88 15.43 41.85 -25.49
CA THR A 88 14.11 42.37 -25.84
C THR A 88 13.10 42.11 -24.71
N TRP A 89 13.13 40.92 -24.09
CA TRP A 89 12.29 40.60 -22.94
C TRP A 89 12.70 41.36 -21.68
N VAL A 90 14.01 41.52 -21.44
CA VAL A 90 14.53 42.35 -20.34
C VAL A 90 14.01 43.79 -20.47
N ASP A 91 14.09 44.38 -21.66
CA ASP A 91 13.65 45.77 -21.89
C ASP A 91 12.12 45.92 -21.80
N ALA A 92 11.37 44.88 -22.13
CA ALA A 92 9.91 44.85 -22.01
C ALA A 92 9.42 44.45 -20.60
N ASN A 93 10.32 44.00 -19.72
CA ASN A 93 10.01 43.31 -18.47
C ASN A 93 9.01 42.15 -18.68
N ASP A 94 9.26 41.34 -19.71
CA ASP A 94 8.38 40.25 -20.15
C ASP A 94 8.91 38.89 -19.71
N GLY A 95 8.73 38.57 -18.42
CA GLY A 95 9.09 37.27 -17.85
C GLY A 95 8.31 36.11 -18.47
N THR A 96 7.09 36.35 -18.96
CA THR A 96 6.25 35.34 -19.60
C THR A 96 6.86 34.90 -20.92
N ALA A 97 7.24 35.83 -21.79
CA ALA A 97 7.87 35.49 -23.06
C ALA A 97 9.23 34.79 -22.87
N PHE A 98 9.99 35.19 -21.85
CA PHE A 98 11.19 34.47 -21.47
C PHE A 98 10.90 33.03 -21.03
N ASN A 99 9.92 32.81 -20.13
CA ASN A 99 9.51 31.46 -19.72
C ASN A 99 9.07 30.62 -20.92
N THR A 100 8.22 31.15 -21.79
CA THR A 100 7.76 30.43 -22.99
C THR A 100 8.91 30.02 -23.91
N ALA A 101 9.97 30.82 -24.02
CA ALA A 101 11.13 30.46 -24.82
C ALA A 101 12.10 29.52 -24.09
N LEU A 102 12.27 29.72 -22.78
CA LEU A 102 13.13 28.90 -21.93
C LEU A 102 12.58 27.47 -21.80
N LEU A 103 11.25 27.35 -21.71
CA LEU A 103 10.51 26.14 -21.37
C LEU A 103 9.74 25.54 -22.57
N ALA A 104 10.29 25.65 -23.79
CA ALA A 104 9.56 25.34 -25.02
C ALA A 104 9.64 23.87 -25.48
N GLY A 105 10.39 23.03 -24.78
CA GLY A 105 10.57 21.62 -25.16
C GLY A 105 10.96 20.79 -23.95
N ASN A 106 11.45 19.58 -24.17
CA ASN A 106 11.77 18.65 -23.09
C ASN A 106 12.87 19.20 -22.18
N ASP A 107 12.52 19.56 -20.96
CA ASP A 107 13.37 20.27 -20.03
C ASP A 107 13.56 19.50 -18.73
N THR A 108 14.59 19.89 -17.99
CA THR A 108 14.87 19.32 -16.67
C THR A 108 14.93 20.42 -15.64
N ILE A 109 14.05 20.35 -14.64
CA ILE A 109 13.91 21.37 -13.61
C ILE A 109 14.20 20.74 -12.26
N THR A 110 15.10 21.32 -11.49
CA THR A 110 15.42 20.85 -10.14
C THR A 110 15.10 21.95 -9.14
N GLY A 111 14.04 21.71 -8.35
CA GLY A 111 13.63 22.51 -7.21
C GLY A 111 14.62 22.44 -6.06
N THR A 112 14.33 23.23 -5.04
CA THR A 112 15.04 23.33 -3.78
C THR A 112 14.39 22.41 -2.72
N PRO A 113 14.99 22.25 -1.54
CA PRO A 113 14.30 21.58 -0.41
C PRO A 113 13.17 22.39 0.25
N TRP A 114 12.71 23.46 -0.39
CA TRP A 114 11.74 24.42 0.13
C TRP A 114 10.58 24.57 -0.84
N ASN A 115 9.51 25.23 -0.39
CA ASN A 115 8.29 25.41 -1.17
C ASN A 115 8.51 26.10 -2.52
N ASP A 116 8.53 25.32 -3.59
CA ASP A 116 8.76 25.84 -4.94
C ASP A 116 7.46 25.98 -5.76
N ASN A 117 7.53 26.81 -6.79
CA ASN A 117 6.53 26.91 -7.86
C ASN A 117 7.20 26.61 -9.20
N LEU A 118 7.05 25.36 -9.65
CA LEU A 118 7.76 24.77 -10.79
C LEU A 118 6.81 24.60 -11.98
N ILE A 119 7.24 25.00 -13.18
CA ILE A 119 6.46 24.90 -14.42
C ILE A 119 7.27 24.28 -15.56
N GLY A 120 6.69 23.34 -16.32
CA GLY A 120 7.32 22.71 -17.49
C GLY A 120 6.90 23.31 -18.84
N LEU A 121 5.63 23.70 -18.97
CA LEU A 121 4.96 24.19 -20.18
C LEU A 121 4.74 23.15 -21.28
N SER A 122 5.68 22.93 -22.19
CA SER A 122 5.45 22.10 -23.38
C SER A 122 6.66 21.23 -23.67
N GLY A 123 6.41 19.98 -24.02
CA GLY A 123 7.45 18.98 -24.19
C GLY A 123 7.40 17.98 -23.04
N ASN A 124 8.23 16.94 -23.11
CA ASN A 124 8.26 15.92 -22.08
C ASN A 124 9.31 16.32 -21.04
N ASP A 125 8.85 16.89 -19.95
CA ASP A 125 9.66 17.52 -18.91
C ASP A 125 9.94 16.55 -17.76
N THR A 126 11.03 16.81 -17.04
CA THR A 126 11.33 16.14 -15.78
C THR A 126 11.54 17.17 -14.68
N VAL A 127 10.66 17.14 -13.68
CA VAL A 127 10.68 18.07 -12.55
C VAL A 127 11.04 17.33 -11.26
N TYR A 128 12.21 17.64 -10.69
CA TYR A 128 12.64 17.15 -9.39
C TYR A 128 12.21 18.14 -8.31
N THR A 129 11.40 17.69 -7.36
CA THR A 129 10.77 18.60 -6.38
C THR A 129 11.68 19.01 -5.23
N GLY A 130 12.70 18.21 -4.85
CA GLY A 130 13.65 18.56 -3.78
C GLY A 130 13.08 18.53 -2.34
N GLY A 131 11.76 18.59 -2.18
CA GLY A 131 11.02 18.50 -0.91
C GLY A 131 10.42 19.84 -0.49
N GLY A 132 9.53 19.84 0.50
CA GLY A 132 8.78 21.03 0.88
C GLY A 132 7.30 20.95 0.50
N GLN A 133 6.62 22.10 0.50
CA GLN A 133 5.25 22.23 -0.02
C GLN A 133 5.31 22.86 -1.41
N ASP A 134 5.36 22.02 -2.43
CA ASP A 134 5.62 22.46 -3.80
C ASP A 134 4.33 22.58 -4.61
N ALA A 135 4.32 23.53 -5.55
CA ALA A 135 3.33 23.62 -6.61
C ALA A 135 4.02 23.31 -7.94
N VAL A 136 3.62 22.22 -8.59
CA VAL A 136 4.19 21.73 -9.84
C VAL A 136 3.10 21.66 -10.90
N HIS A 137 3.37 22.21 -12.08
CA HIS A 137 2.51 22.10 -13.26
C HIS A 137 3.37 21.87 -14.50
N THR A 138 3.42 20.64 -15.01
CA THR A 138 4.36 20.29 -16.08
C THR A 138 3.84 20.67 -17.46
N GLY A 139 2.53 20.60 -17.71
CA GLY A 139 1.90 21.22 -18.87
C GLY A 139 1.46 20.19 -19.91
N ALA A 140 1.96 20.30 -21.14
CA ALA A 140 1.61 19.38 -22.22
C ALA A 140 2.81 18.55 -22.65
N GLY A 141 2.60 17.25 -22.85
CA GLY A 141 3.64 16.26 -23.12
C GLY A 141 3.69 15.22 -22.00
N ASP A 142 4.33 14.08 -22.26
CA ASP A 142 4.41 13.01 -21.26
C ASP A 142 5.49 13.36 -20.22
N ASP A 143 5.08 13.90 -19.06
CA ASP A 143 5.96 14.49 -18.07
C ASP A 143 6.27 13.58 -16.87
N ILE A 144 7.36 13.88 -16.17
CA ILE A 144 7.75 13.20 -14.93
C ILE A 144 7.90 14.20 -13.79
N ILE A 145 7.09 14.03 -12.75
CA ILE A 145 7.24 14.70 -11.45
C ILE A 145 7.99 13.75 -10.50
N ALA A 146 9.29 13.98 -10.33
CA ALA A 146 10.19 13.18 -9.51
C ALA A 146 10.28 13.70 -8.07
N LEU A 147 9.68 12.94 -7.16
CA LEU A 147 9.63 13.20 -5.72
C LEU A 147 10.97 12.79 -5.11
N THR A 148 11.85 13.77 -4.91
CA THR A 148 13.25 13.57 -4.47
C THR A 148 13.55 14.09 -3.07
N GLY A 149 12.51 14.53 -2.36
CA GLY A 149 12.59 14.94 -0.97
C GLY A 149 11.22 14.86 -0.28
N PRO A 150 11.17 15.02 1.05
CA PRO A 150 9.94 14.86 1.82
C PRO A 150 8.82 15.80 1.35
N ILE A 151 7.62 15.26 1.18
CA ILE A 151 6.44 15.99 0.72
C ILE A 151 5.70 16.54 1.93
N LEU A 152 5.41 17.84 1.91
CA LEU A 152 4.59 18.47 2.95
C LEU A 152 3.12 18.54 2.52
N SER A 153 2.23 18.48 3.51
CA SER A 153 0.79 18.62 3.32
C SER A 153 0.47 19.90 2.54
N GLY A 154 -0.38 19.81 1.53
CA GLY A 154 -0.77 20.93 0.67
C GLY A 154 0.05 21.09 -0.60
N SER A 155 1.04 20.21 -0.85
CA SER A 155 1.72 20.14 -2.15
C SER A 155 0.72 19.86 -3.28
N ASN A 156 0.98 20.37 -4.48
CA ASN A 156 0.14 20.21 -5.65
C ASN A 156 0.99 19.75 -6.83
N PHE A 157 0.70 18.54 -7.33
CA PHE A 157 1.37 17.90 -8.45
C PHE A 157 0.38 17.75 -9.58
N ASN A 158 0.57 18.56 -10.61
CA ASN A 158 -0.24 18.54 -11.81
C ASN A 158 0.66 18.17 -12.99
N GLY A 159 0.42 17.01 -13.62
CA GLY A 159 1.10 16.65 -14.86
C GLY A 159 0.58 17.56 -15.96
N GLY A 160 -0.63 17.29 -16.43
CA GLY A 160 -1.37 18.22 -17.25
C GLY A 160 -2.13 17.50 -18.34
N ASP A 161 -1.77 17.79 -19.59
CA ASP A 161 -2.29 17.09 -20.76
C ASP A 161 -1.30 15.99 -21.17
N ASP A 162 -1.82 14.88 -21.70
CA ASP A 162 -1.07 13.68 -22.13
C ASP A 162 -0.76 12.70 -20.97
N ASP A 163 0.17 11.74 -21.17
CA ASP A 163 0.37 10.62 -20.21
C ASP A 163 1.47 10.96 -19.20
N ASP A 164 1.08 11.36 -17.98
CA ASP A 164 2.00 11.89 -16.99
C ASP A 164 2.34 10.91 -15.86
N THR A 165 3.52 11.08 -15.28
CA THR A 165 4.08 10.19 -14.25
C THR A 165 4.48 10.95 -12.98
N ILE A 166 4.04 10.44 -11.83
CA ILE A 166 4.71 10.72 -10.55
C ILE A 166 5.72 9.62 -10.28
N ARG A 167 6.99 9.99 -10.17
CA ARG A 167 8.07 9.09 -9.74
C ARG A 167 8.34 9.27 -8.27
N ALA A 168 8.01 8.26 -7.48
CA ALA A 168 8.25 8.22 -6.04
C ALA A 168 9.59 7.54 -5.77
N SER A 169 10.43 8.16 -4.93
CA SER A 169 11.70 7.59 -4.51
C SER A 169 11.76 7.44 -2.99
N ILE A 170 12.70 6.62 -2.51
CA ILE A 170 12.99 6.47 -1.07
C ILE A 170 13.36 7.79 -0.39
N ALA A 171 13.90 8.76 -1.14
CA ALA A 171 14.28 10.08 -0.61
C ALA A 171 13.07 10.93 -0.21
N ALA A 172 11.91 10.68 -0.81
CA ALA A 172 10.64 11.32 -0.44
C ALA A 172 9.88 10.57 0.66
N ALA A 173 10.33 9.36 1.02
CA ALA A 173 9.60 8.47 1.89
C ALA A 173 9.85 8.75 3.38
N ALA A 174 8.80 8.63 4.19
CA ALA A 174 8.92 8.53 5.63
C ALA A 174 9.31 7.10 6.04
N ALA A 175 10.25 6.97 6.98
CA ALA A 175 10.65 5.67 7.50
C ALA A 175 9.49 4.93 8.19
N PRO A 176 9.48 3.58 8.21
CA PRO A 176 8.45 2.81 8.87
C PRO A 176 8.31 3.18 10.35
N VAL A 177 7.07 3.29 10.83
CA VAL A 177 6.79 3.63 12.24
C VAL A 177 6.77 2.38 13.13
N GLN A 178 6.42 1.22 12.59
CA GLN A 178 6.35 -0.05 13.31
C GLN A 178 7.50 -0.97 12.89
N PRO A 179 8.14 -1.71 13.84
CA PRO A 179 9.25 -2.62 13.51
C PRO A 179 8.89 -3.75 12.54
N THR A 180 7.61 -4.08 12.42
CA THR A 180 7.09 -5.12 11.52
C THR A 180 6.72 -4.60 10.14
N ASP A 181 6.68 -3.28 9.96
CA ASP A 181 6.48 -2.66 8.64
C ASP A 181 7.85 -2.41 8.02
N LEU A 182 8.09 -3.01 6.85
CA LEU A 182 9.36 -2.89 6.14
C LEU A 182 9.37 -1.69 5.19
N TYR A 183 8.19 -1.17 4.83
CA TYR A 183 8.05 -0.20 3.75
C TYR A 183 8.24 1.25 4.22
N SER A 184 9.18 1.95 3.60
CA SER A 184 9.23 3.41 3.70
C SER A 184 8.14 4.00 2.81
N THR A 185 7.38 4.96 3.32
CA THR A 185 6.14 5.41 2.65
C THR A 185 6.24 6.84 2.12
N VAL A 186 6.04 7.00 0.82
CA VAL A 186 5.72 8.28 0.17
C VAL A 186 4.22 8.53 0.29
N GLY A 187 3.84 9.48 1.16
CA GLY A 187 2.44 9.80 1.44
C GLY A 187 1.90 10.87 0.50
N LEU A 188 1.07 10.49 -0.47
CA LEU A 188 0.38 11.42 -1.37
C LEU A 188 -1.00 11.84 -0.86
N PHE A 189 -1.56 11.18 0.16
CA PHE A 189 -2.88 11.48 0.74
C PHE A 189 -3.09 12.94 1.18
N SER A 190 -2.01 13.68 1.46
CA SER A 190 -2.06 15.11 1.83
C SER A 190 -1.63 16.07 0.71
N ALA A 191 -1.30 15.54 -0.46
CA ALA A 191 -1.02 16.30 -1.68
C ALA A 191 -2.24 16.32 -2.60
N ILE A 192 -2.29 17.29 -3.51
CA ILE A 192 -3.20 17.29 -4.65
C ILE A 192 -2.45 16.64 -5.81
N VAL A 193 -3.06 15.65 -6.44
CA VAL A 193 -2.54 15.00 -7.64
C VAL A 193 -3.62 15.12 -8.71
N SER A 194 -3.27 15.61 -9.90
CA SER A 194 -4.21 15.82 -11.02
C SER A 194 -3.51 15.69 -12.37
N GLY A 195 -4.15 15.11 -13.38
CA GLY A 195 -3.52 14.92 -14.70
C GLY A 195 -2.24 14.11 -14.55
N VAL A 196 -2.34 12.97 -13.87
CA VAL A 196 -1.24 12.02 -13.67
C VAL A 196 -1.86 10.64 -13.81
N GLU A 197 -1.31 9.83 -14.70
CA GLU A 197 -1.87 8.54 -15.10
C GLU A 197 -1.03 7.40 -14.54
N THR A 198 0.26 7.64 -14.28
CA THR A 198 1.21 6.61 -13.84
C THR A 198 1.87 6.98 -12.51
N ILE A 199 1.96 5.99 -11.62
CA ILE A 199 2.87 6.03 -10.47
C ILE A 199 4.07 5.13 -10.78
N GLU A 200 5.26 5.70 -10.79
CA GLU A 200 6.54 5.00 -10.93
C GLU A 200 7.22 4.89 -9.57
N PHE A 201 7.65 3.68 -9.22
CA PHE A 201 8.39 3.38 -8.01
C PHE A 201 9.89 3.34 -8.37
N ASP A 202 10.64 4.36 -7.98
CA ASP A 202 12.10 4.44 -8.16
C ASP A 202 12.82 3.75 -6.99
N SER A 203 12.42 2.50 -6.72
CA SER A 203 13.00 1.66 -5.68
C SER A 203 14.24 0.91 -6.22
N GLN A 204 15.27 0.82 -5.39
CA GLN A 204 16.47 0.04 -5.70
C GLN A 204 16.40 -1.36 -5.09
N SER A 205 17.23 -2.27 -5.60
CA SER A 205 17.31 -3.64 -5.06
C SER A 205 17.53 -3.68 -3.55
N GLY A 206 16.61 -4.33 -2.84
CA GLY A 206 16.60 -4.44 -1.38
C GLY A 206 15.86 -3.32 -0.64
N GLU A 207 15.39 -2.30 -1.35
CA GLU A 207 14.49 -1.29 -0.80
C GLU A 207 13.04 -1.79 -0.77
N HIS A 208 12.27 -1.27 0.18
CA HIS A 208 10.83 -1.49 0.28
C HIS A 208 10.15 -0.12 0.23
N LEU A 209 9.49 0.17 -0.89
CA LEU A 209 8.90 1.49 -1.16
C LEU A 209 7.38 1.39 -1.26
N ARG A 210 6.68 2.18 -0.45
CA ARG A 210 5.22 2.28 -0.50
C ARG A 210 4.80 3.66 -0.98
N VAL A 211 3.85 3.73 -1.91
CA VAL A 211 3.15 4.96 -2.27
C VAL A 211 1.74 4.90 -1.71
N GLY A 212 1.41 5.83 -0.80
CA GLY A 212 0.11 5.90 -0.14
C GLY A 212 -0.80 6.97 -0.74
N MET A 213 -1.97 6.58 -1.26
CA MET A 213 -2.94 7.47 -1.89
C MET A 213 -4.35 7.28 -1.32
N GLY A 214 -5.19 8.32 -1.39
CA GLY A 214 -6.62 8.18 -1.13
C GLY A 214 -7.40 7.80 -2.40
N VAL A 215 -8.58 7.20 -2.20
CA VAL A 215 -9.53 6.83 -3.29
C VAL A 215 -9.89 7.96 -4.26
N TRP A 216 -9.74 9.22 -3.86
CA TRP A 216 -9.99 10.39 -4.72
C TRP A 216 -8.88 10.64 -5.73
N GLN A 217 -7.65 10.28 -5.38
CA GLN A 217 -6.45 10.55 -6.17
C GLN A 217 -6.17 9.38 -7.10
N ILE A 218 -6.42 8.15 -6.64
CA ILE A 218 -6.23 6.95 -7.45
C ILE A 218 -7.20 6.86 -8.64
N GLY A 219 -8.33 7.58 -8.61
CA GLY A 219 -9.37 7.48 -9.64
C GLY A 219 -8.96 7.88 -11.07
N GLN A 220 -7.81 8.53 -11.24
CA GLN A 220 -7.21 8.87 -12.54
C GLN A 220 -5.96 8.03 -12.86
N ILE A 221 -5.41 7.28 -11.89
CA ILE A 221 -4.25 6.43 -12.09
C ILE A 221 -4.67 5.21 -12.90
N THR A 222 -3.98 4.98 -14.02
CA THR A 222 -4.22 3.86 -14.93
C THR A 222 -3.01 2.93 -15.06
N GLY A 223 -1.83 3.34 -14.57
CA GLY A 223 -0.61 2.56 -14.66
C GLY A 223 0.24 2.58 -13.38
N LEU A 224 0.94 1.49 -13.14
CA LEU A 224 2.02 1.38 -12.15
C LEU A 224 3.28 0.88 -12.85
N THR A 225 4.42 1.48 -12.51
CA THR A 225 5.74 1.02 -12.94
C THR A 225 6.57 0.68 -11.71
N GLY A 226 6.97 -0.58 -11.57
CA GLY A 226 7.82 -1.07 -10.48
C GLY A 226 9.29 -0.72 -10.68
N GLY A 227 10.04 -0.73 -9.58
CA GLY A 227 11.50 -0.59 -9.55
C GLY A 227 12.21 -1.94 -9.35
N ASP A 228 13.47 -1.89 -8.92
CA ASP A 228 14.26 -3.09 -8.60
C ASP A 228 13.95 -3.64 -7.19
N GLY A 229 13.25 -2.86 -6.36
CA GLY A 229 12.91 -3.19 -4.98
C GLY A 229 11.57 -3.93 -4.84
N SER A 230 11.08 -4.01 -3.60
CA SER A 230 9.70 -4.46 -3.32
C SER A 230 8.80 -3.24 -3.20
N ASP A 231 7.80 -3.15 -4.07
CA ASP A 231 6.94 -1.99 -4.17
C ASP A 231 5.54 -2.27 -3.66
N GLN A 232 4.91 -1.24 -3.09
CA GLN A 232 3.54 -1.35 -2.60
C GLN A 232 2.73 -0.11 -2.88
N LEU A 233 1.62 -0.28 -3.61
CA LEU A 233 0.58 0.75 -3.66
C LEU A 233 -0.34 0.58 -2.46
N LEU A 234 -0.45 1.59 -1.59
CA LEU A 234 -1.45 1.64 -0.52
C LEU A 234 -2.59 2.58 -0.93
N VAL A 235 -3.79 2.02 -1.05
CA VAL A 235 -5.03 2.77 -1.27
C VAL A 235 -5.83 2.85 0.02
N LEU A 236 -5.93 4.04 0.59
CA LEU A 236 -6.71 4.32 1.79
C LEU A 236 -8.17 4.58 1.43
N VAL A 237 -9.05 3.68 1.89
CA VAL A 237 -10.51 3.78 1.76
C VAL A 237 -11.07 4.23 3.10
N THR A 238 -11.32 5.53 3.24
CA THR A 238 -11.76 6.08 4.53
C THR A 238 -13.28 6.21 4.60
N SER A 239 -13.91 5.77 5.69
CA SER A 239 -15.38 5.85 5.86
C SER A 239 -15.97 7.26 5.86
N GLN A 240 -15.13 8.29 6.05
CA GLN A 240 -15.53 9.69 5.89
C GLN A 240 -15.81 10.06 4.43
N VAL A 241 -15.44 9.20 3.48
CA VAL A 241 -15.54 9.49 2.06
C VAL A 241 -16.31 8.47 1.25
N THR A 242 -15.90 7.21 1.31
CA THR A 242 -16.63 6.07 0.75
C THR A 242 -16.27 4.84 1.57
N THR A 243 -17.19 3.89 1.61
CA THR A 243 -16.91 2.56 2.13
C THR A 243 -16.79 1.53 1.03
N SER A 244 -17.00 1.90 -0.24
CA SER A 244 -16.89 0.99 -1.38
C SER A 244 -15.82 1.48 -2.36
N TYR A 245 -14.91 0.58 -2.71
CA TYR A 245 -13.87 0.80 -3.71
C TYR A 245 -13.59 -0.48 -4.48
N VAL A 246 -13.57 -0.34 -5.81
CA VAL A 246 -13.17 -1.41 -6.74
C VAL A 246 -11.91 -0.92 -7.46
N LEU A 247 -10.83 -1.68 -7.32
CA LEU A 247 -9.58 -1.42 -8.02
C LEU A 247 -9.81 -1.59 -9.53
N PRO A 248 -9.55 -0.56 -10.36
CA PRO A 248 -9.65 -0.71 -11.80
C PRO A 248 -8.54 -1.64 -12.32
N THR A 249 -8.68 -2.12 -13.54
CA THR A 249 -7.56 -2.75 -14.24
C THR A 249 -6.45 -1.71 -14.44
N LEU A 250 -5.25 -2.04 -13.98
CA LEU A 250 -4.06 -1.20 -14.12
C LEU A 250 -3.13 -1.77 -15.18
N THR A 251 -2.45 -0.89 -15.91
CA THR A 251 -1.31 -1.26 -16.74
C THR A 251 -0.08 -1.39 -15.85
N LEU A 252 0.44 -2.60 -15.72
CA LEU A 252 1.58 -2.89 -14.87
C LEU A 252 2.84 -3.05 -15.72
N THR A 253 3.86 -2.25 -15.44
CA THR A 253 5.19 -2.32 -16.07
C THR A 253 6.22 -2.63 -15.01
N ASP A 254 7.11 -3.59 -15.24
CA ASP A 254 8.14 -4.02 -14.29
C ASP A 254 7.62 -4.37 -12.87
N TRP A 255 6.31 -4.68 -12.78
CA TRP A 255 5.63 -5.10 -11.55
C TRP A 255 5.76 -6.61 -11.38
N ASN A 256 6.54 -7.03 -10.39
CA ASN A 256 6.96 -8.41 -10.21
C ASN A 256 6.31 -9.06 -8.97
N ALA A 257 6.75 -10.27 -8.62
CA ALA A 257 6.13 -11.05 -7.54
C ALA A 257 6.41 -10.49 -6.13
N ASP A 258 7.42 -9.62 -5.99
CA ASP A 258 7.75 -8.93 -4.73
C ASP A 258 6.89 -7.65 -4.53
N ASP A 259 6.08 -7.28 -5.52
CA ASP A 259 5.24 -6.08 -5.51
C ASP A 259 3.78 -6.39 -5.14
N SER A 260 3.11 -5.43 -4.48
CA SER A 260 1.77 -5.65 -3.94
C SER A 260 0.85 -4.43 -3.98
N ILE A 261 -0.46 -4.66 -3.98
CA ILE A 261 -1.46 -3.60 -3.82
C ILE A 261 -2.22 -3.83 -2.52
N MET A 262 -2.22 -2.82 -1.65
CA MET A 262 -2.95 -2.83 -0.39
C MET A 262 -4.19 -1.94 -0.47
N LEU A 263 -5.38 -2.52 -0.26
CA LEU A 263 -6.63 -1.80 -0.03
C LEU A 263 -6.92 -1.78 1.47
N PHE A 264 -6.93 -0.59 2.07
CA PHE A 264 -7.12 -0.45 3.52
C PHE A 264 -8.38 0.36 3.85
N GLY A 265 -9.42 -0.34 4.29
CA GLY A 265 -10.62 0.21 4.93
C GLY A 265 -10.29 0.77 6.31
N THR A 266 -10.48 2.07 6.50
CA THR A 266 -10.20 2.72 7.78
C THR A 266 -11.26 3.72 8.21
N SER A 267 -11.54 3.72 9.51
CA SER A 267 -12.52 4.59 10.15
C SER A 267 -11.90 5.42 11.28
N PRO A 268 -12.48 6.58 11.62
CA PRO A 268 -12.10 7.31 12.82
C PRO A 268 -12.10 6.41 14.06
N VAL A 269 -11.17 6.67 14.98
CA VAL A 269 -11.05 5.91 16.23
C VAL A 269 -12.39 5.92 16.98
N GLY A 270 -12.85 4.73 17.36
CA GLY A 270 -14.11 4.54 18.08
C GLY A 270 -15.35 4.45 17.19
N THR A 271 -15.19 4.40 15.87
CA THR A 271 -16.27 4.15 14.91
C THR A 271 -16.03 2.84 14.16
N THR A 272 -17.11 2.21 13.71
CA THR A 272 -17.09 1.03 12.81
C THR A 272 -17.72 1.42 11.48
N ALA A 273 -17.30 0.78 10.39
CA ALA A 273 -17.90 0.98 9.07
C ALA A 273 -17.80 -0.30 8.26
N ASP A 274 -18.83 -0.57 7.47
CA ASP A 274 -18.92 -1.74 6.61
C ASP A 274 -18.31 -1.40 5.24
N PHE A 275 -17.13 -1.93 4.95
CA PHE A 275 -16.39 -1.71 3.71
C PHE A 275 -16.71 -2.75 2.64
N THR A 276 -16.63 -2.36 1.38
CA THR A 276 -16.63 -3.24 0.21
C THR A 276 -15.37 -2.95 -0.59
N LEU A 277 -14.37 -3.82 -0.43
CA LEU A 277 -13.06 -3.68 -1.06
C LEU A 277 -12.91 -4.80 -2.10
N ASP A 278 -12.65 -4.42 -3.34
CA ASP A 278 -12.59 -5.35 -4.46
C ASP A 278 -11.32 -5.10 -5.28
N SER A 279 -10.46 -6.11 -5.35
CA SER A 279 -9.27 -6.16 -6.20
C SER A 279 -9.32 -7.32 -7.20
N SER A 280 -10.49 -7.87 -7.47
CA SER A 280 -10.69 -9.05 -8.34
C SER A 280 -10.14 -8.90 -9.77
N ALA A 281 -9.93 -7.67 -10.23
CA ALA A 281 -9.33 -7.37 -11.53
C ALA A 281 -7.79 -7.40 -11.55
N TYR A 282 -7.15 -7.57 -10.38
CA TYR A 282 -5.70 -7.61 -10.22
C TYR A 282 -5.23 -9.06 -10.06
N GLY A 283 -4.11 -9.39 -10.71
CA GLY A 283 -3.59 -10.76 -10.81
C GLY A 283 -2.26 -10.98 -10.10
N GLY A 284 -1.84 -10.03 -9.26
CA GLY A 284 -0.67 -10.14 -8.39
C GLY A 284 -1.08 -10.10 -6.92
N GLN A 285 -0.13 -10.09 -6.01
CA GLN A 285 -0.42 -10.12 -4.56
C GLN A 285 -1.18 -8.89 -4.08
N ALA A 286 -2.41 -9.09 -3.61
CA ALA A 286 -3.25 -8.09 -2.97
C ALA A 286 -3.24 -8.25 -1.45
N ILE A 287 -3.40 -7.13 -0.75
CA ILE A 287 -3.62 -7.09 0.70
C ILE A 287 -4.90 -6.30 0.97
N LEU A 288 -5.92 -6.95 1.51
CA LEU A 288 -7.19 -6.31 1.86
C LEU A 288 -7.34 -6.24 3.36
N ILE A 289 -7.64 -5.06 3.89
CA ILE A 289 -7.88 -4.85 5.33
C ILE A 289 -9.26 -4.20 5.50
N GLY A 290 -10.22 -4.95 6.03
CA GLY A 290 -11.60 -4.47 6.26
C GLY A 290 -11.71 -3.57 7.49
N GLY A 291 -11.16 -4.03 8.62
CA GLY A 291 -11.14 -3.28 9.86
C GLY A 291 -12.27 -3.72 10.79
N ALA A 292 -13.09 -2.79 11.26
CA ALA A 292 -14.22 -3.14 12.13
C ALA A 292 -15.53 -2.73 11.45
N GLY A 293 -16.48 -3.66 11.41
CA GLY A 293 -17.68 -3.55 10.57
C GLY A 293 -17.96 -4.89 9.92
N ASN A 294 -19.06 -4.98 9.17
CA ASN A 294 -19.37 -6.16 8.36
C ASN A 294 -18.82 -5.93 6.96
N ASP A 295 -17.61 -6.41 6.70
CA ASP A 295 -16.89 -6.09 5.48
C ASP A 295 -17.16 -7.10 4.37
N THR A 296 -17.08 -6.65 3.11
CA THR A 296 -17.08 -7.50 1.92
C THR A 296 -15.73 -7.31 1.22
N LEU A 297 -14.93 -8.37 1.19
CA LEU A 297 -13.53 -8.33 0.76
C LEU A 297 -13.35 -9.35 -0.36
N THR A 298 -13.03 -8.86 -1.56
CA THR A 298 -12.80 -9.69 -2.73
C THR A 298 -11.41 -9.44 -3.28
N SER A 299 -10.55 -10.45 -3.29
CA SER A 299 -9.28 -10.39 -4.01
C SER A 299 -9.32 -11.20 -5.32
N GLY A 300 -8.19 -11.29 -5.99
CA GLY A 300 -8.12 -11.60 -7.42
C GLY A 300 -7.42 -12.91 -7.71
N ALA A 301 -6.49 -12.89 -8.66
CA ALA A 301 -5.52 -13.96 -8.74
C ALA A 301 -4.23 -13.51 -8.05
N GLY A 302 -3.40 -14.45 -7.60
CA GLY A 302 -2.19 -14.16 -6.84
C GLY A 302 -2.29 -14.73 -5.44
N ASN A 303 -1.20 -14.65 -4.68
CA ASN A 303 -1.18 -15.14 -3.30
C ASN A 303 -1.52 -13.98 -2.37
N ASP A 304 -2.79 -13.85 -2.03
CA ASP A 304 -3.37 -12.68 -1.39
C ASP A 304 -3.41 -12.81 0.14
N LEU A 305 -3.47 -11.66 0.82
CA LEU A 305 -3.67 -11.58 2.26
C LEU A 305 -4.91 -10.75 2.58
N VAL A 306 -5.92 -11.38 3.16
CA VAL A 306 -7.14 -10.68 3.61
C VAL A 306 -7.19 -10.66 5.13
N VAL A 307 -7.19 -9.47 5.71
CA VAL A 307 -7.40 -9.24 7.15
C VAL A 307 -8.80 -8.66 7.33
N THR A 308 -9.73 -9.47 7.82
CA THR A 308 -11.13 -9.03 7.95
C THR A 308 -11.30 -8.07 9.12
N GLY A 309 -10.70 -8.42 10.26
CA GLY A 309 -10.88 -7.73 11.52
C GLY A 309 -12.20 -8.13 12.19
N GLY A 310 -12.90 -7.17 12.79
CA GLY A 310 -14.03 -7.43 13.67
C GLY A 310 -15.38 -7.19 13.00
N GLY A 311 -16.20 -8.23 12.90
CA GLY A 311 -17.60 -8.14 12.47
C GLY A 311 -18.04 -9.40 11.73
N LEU A 312 -19.10 -9.28 10.93
CA LEU A 312 -19.60 -10.36 10.08
C LEU A 312 -19.16 -10.13 8.65
N ASP A 313 -18.01 -10.71 8.30
CA ASP A 313 -17.36 -10.45 7.03
C ASP A 313 -17.73 -11.46 5.95
N ASN A 314 -17.64 -11.04 4.69
CA ASN A 314 -17.78 -11.86 3.50
C ASN A 314 -16.51 -11.76 2.68
N VAL A 315 -15.76 -12.86 2.59
CA VAL A 315 -14.45 -12.92 1.95
C VAL A 315 -14.46 -13.94 0.80
N HIS A 316 -13.89 -13.54 -0.33
CA HIS A 316 -13.54 -14.40 -1.45
C HIS A 316 -12.15 -14.00 -1.98
N THR A 317 -11.18 -14.92 -1.99
CA THR A 317 -9.80 -14.56 -2.35
C THR A 317 -9.37 -14.91 -3.77
N GLY A 318 -10.04 -15.87 -4.41
CA GLY A 318 -9.93 -16.08 -5.85
C GLY A 318 -9.00 -17.24 -6.18
N ALA A 319 -7.89 -17.00 -6.90
CA ALA A 319 -6.98 -18.09 -7.30
C ALA A 319 -5.55 -17.79 -6.84
N GLY A 320 -4.87 -18.81 -6.32
CA GLY A 320 -3.54 -18.68 -5.73
C GLY A 320 -3.58 -19.11 -4.27
N ASP A 321 -2.40 -19.20 -3.64
CA ASP A 321 -2.33 -19.69 -2.26
C ASP A 321 -2.63 -18.52 -1.30
N ASP A 322 -3.89 -18.37 -0.89
CA ASP A 322 -4.35 -17.20 -0.13
C ASP A 322 -4.35 -17.40 1.39
N ILE A 323 -4.29 -16.27 2.10
CA ILE A 323 -4.40 -16.25 3.56
C ILE A 323 -5.52 -15.32 4.00
N ILE A 324 -6.54 -15.88 4.64
CA ILE A 324 -7.61 -15.13 5.30
C ILE A 324 -7.32 -15.10 6.80
N VAL A 325 -6.98 -13.92 7.32
CA VAL A 325 -6.79 -13.66 8.74
C VAL A 325 -8.04 -13.01 9.31
N PHE A 326 -8.57 -13.60 10.38
CA PHE A 326 -9.62 -12.99 11.17
C PHE A 326 -9.27 -13.06 12.66
N ASP A 327 -9.69 -12.03 13.39
CA ASP A 327 -9.26 -11.81 14.77
C ASP A 327 -10.43 -11.89 15.78
N GLY A 328 -11.69 -11.95 15.31
CA GLY A 328 -12.88 -11.87 16.16
C GLY A 328 -13.86 -13.05 16.13
N ILE A 329 -15.07 -12.81 16.66
CA ILE A 329 -16.20 -13.74 16.65
C ILE A 329 -17.00 -13.63 15.35
N SER A 330 -16.85 -14.62 14.47
CA SER A 330 -17.62 -14.68 13.22
C SER A 330 -18.84 -15.60 13.39
N PHE A 331 -20.06 -15.06 13.34
CA PHE A 331 -21.28 -15.85 13.31
C PHE A 331 -22.01 -15.63 12.00
N GLY A 332 -21.82 -16.53 11.04
CA GLY A 332 -22.43 -16.40 9.72
C GLY A 332 -21.63 -15.54 8.76
N ALA A 333 -20.34 -15.35 9.02
CA ALA A 333 -19.39 -14.88 8.02
C ALA A 333 -19.24 -15.91 6.91
N THR A 334 -18.72 -15.48 5.77
CA THR A 334 -18.39 -16.37 4.65
C THR A 334 -16.92 -16.22 4.32
N PHE A 335 -16.21 -17.33 4.27
CA PHE A 335 -14.80 -17.42 3.92
C PHE A 335 -14.66 -18.41 2.77
N ASN A 336 -14.26 -17.90 1.61
CA ASN A 336 -13.97 -18.69 0.43
C ASN A 336 -12.54 -18.38 -0.03
N GLY A 337 -11.67 -19.38 -0.02
CA GLY A 337 -10.31 -19.24 -0.54
C GLY A 337 -10.36 -19.20 -2.06
N GLY A 338 -10.68 -20.34 -2.65
CA GLY A 338 -11.08 -20.45 -4.04
C GLY A 338 -10.31 -21.55 -4.75
N ASP A 339 -9.55 -21.21 -5.78
CA ASP A 339 -8.67 -22.18 -6.44
C ASP A 339 -7.29 -22.18 -5.74
N ASP A 340 -6.65 -23.35 -5.66
CA ASP A 340 -5.31 -23.61 -5.08
C ASP A 340 -5.30 -23.85 -3.54
N GLU A 341 -4.17 -23.68 -2.84
CA GLU A 341 -4.05 -24.07 -1.42
C GLU A 341 -4.25 -22.88 -0.47
N ASP A 342 -5.42 -22.82 0.17
CA ASP A 342 -5.79 -21.67 0.98
C ASP A 342 -5.70 -21.90 2.48
N THR A 343 -5.42 -20.82 3.21
CA THR A 343 -5.29 -20.82 4.67
C THR A 343 -6.29 -19.88 5.33
N LEU A 344 -7.14 -20.42 6.19
CA LEU A 344 -7.90 -19.65 7.16
C LEU A 344 -7.13 -19.58 8.48
N ARG A 345 -6.57 -18.40 8.77
CA ARG A 345 -5.75 -18.14 9.96
C ARG A 345 -6.57 -17.44 11.05
N VAL A 346 -6.62 -18.09 12.21
CA VAL A 346 -7.23 -17.57 13.43
C VAL A 346 -6.16 -16.92 14.29
N THR A 347 -6.38 -15.67 14.70
CA THR A 347 -5.49 -14.96 15.64
C THR A 347 -6.22 -14.60 16.93
N SER A 348 -5.48 -14.27 17.98
CA SER A 348 -6.05 -13.86 19.28
C SER A 348 -6.46 -12.38 19.29
N GLY A 349 -7.54 -12.02 18.62
CA GLY A 349 -8.08 -10.64 18.58
C GLY A 349 -9.30 -10.41 19.47
N SER A 350 -9.15 -10.47 20.79
CA SER A 350 -10.17 -10.06 21.76
C SER A 350 -11.46 -10.93 21.87
N MET A 351 -11.38 -11.93 22.76
CA MET A 351 -12.39 -12.42 23.72
C MET A 351 -13.81 -12.87 23.28
N PHE A 352 -14.10 -14.17 23.47
CA PHE A 352 -15.37 -14.64 24.07
C PHE A 352 -15.10 -15.73 25.13
N ALA A 353 -15.43 -15.44 26.40
CA ALA A 353 -15.38 -16.44 27.47
C ALA A 353 -16.69 -17.24 27.51
N ILE A 354 -16.69 -18.45 26.94
CA ILE A 354 -17.73 -19.44 27.21
C ILE A 354 -17.49 -20.04 28.59
N GLY A 355 -18.09 -19.43 29.62
CA GLY A 355 -18.42 -20.05 30.90
C GLY A 355 -17.40 -21.03 31.50
N GLY A 356 -16.17 -20.59 31.75
CA GLY A 356 -15.12 -21.37 32.43
C GLY A 356 -13.73 -20.72 32.27
N PRO A 357 -12.70 -21.15 33.02
CA PRO A 357 -11.36 -20.52 33.04
C PRO A 357 -10.50 -20.86 31.81
N LEU A 358 -11.11 -21.04 30.63
CA LEU A 358 -10.42 -21.30 29.38
C LEU A 358 -10.33 -19.99 28.60
N GLY A 359 -9.12 -19.64 28.15
CA GLY A 359 -8.77 -18.35 27.53
C GLY A 359 -9.45 -18.05 26.19
N ASN A 360 -8.84 -17.10 25.46
CA ASN A 360 -9.28 -16.53 24.18
C ASN A 360 -9.98 -17.55 23.26
N ALA A 361 -11.31 -17.46 23.08
CA ALA A 361 -12.06 -18.34 22.20
C ALA A 361 -12.56 -17.62 20.94
N THR A 362 -12.22 -18.17 19.78
CA THR A 362 -12.67 -17.75 18.45
C THR A 362 -13.65 -18.79 17.89
N LEU A 363 -14.77 -18.36 17.33
CA LEU A 363 -15.89 -19.23 16.96
C LEU A 363 -16.16 -19.14 15.45
N LEU A 364 -16.12 -20.30 14.79
CA LEU A 364 -16.48 -20.50 13.37
C LEU A 364 -17.92 -21.00 13.19
N GLY A 365 -18.60 -21.41 14.26
CA GLY A 365 -19.64 -22.46 14.24
C GLY A 365 -20.88 -22.26 13.35
N SER A 366 -21.20 -21.05 12.87
CA SER A 366 -22.24 -20.84 11.86
C SER A 366 -21.75 -20.17 10.57
N SER A 367 -20.45 -19.92 10.45
CA SER A 367 -19.84 -19.34 9.26
C SER A 367 -19.79 -20.38 8.13
N VAL A 368 -19.81 -19.92 6.88
CA VAL A 368 -19.60 -20.79 5.72
C VAL A 368 -18.12 -20.73 5.38
N VAL A 369 -17.45 -21.88 5.46
CA VAL A 369 -16.06 -22.02 5.03
C VAL A 369 -16.07 -23.00 3.85
N THR A 370 -15.55 -22.55 2.73
CA THR A 370 -15.52 -23.30 1.45
C THR A 370 -14.17 -23.07 0.81
N ASP A 371 -13.65 -24.08 0.11
CA ASP A 371 -12.41 -23.95 -0.64
C ASP A 371 -11.28 -23.39 0.26
N ILE A 372 -11.07 -24.07 1.40
CA ILE A 372 -10.00 -23.79 2.35
C ILE A 372 -9.40 -25.12 2.81
N GLU A 373 -8.12 -25.31 2.58
CA GLU A 373 -7.41 -26.55 2.87
C GLU A 373 -6.76 -26.52 4.26
N THR A 374 -6.30 -25.35 4.72
CA THR A 374 -5.57 -25.20 5.97
C THR A 374 -6.35 -24.35 6.98
N LEU A 375 -6.60 -24.91 8.17
CA LEU A 375 -6.99 -24.13 9.34
C LEU A 375 -5.73 -23.89 10.20
N GLU A 376 -5.38 -22.64 10.42
CA GLU A 376 -4.23 -22.25 11.24
C GLU A 376 -4.65 -21.56 12.53
N LEU A 377 -4.15 -22.04 13.67
CA LEU A 377 -4.29 -21.43 14.98
C LEU A 377 -2.99 -20.67 15.30
N ALA A 378 -2.94 -19.38 14.98
CA ALA A 378 -1.71 -18.58 15.06
C ALA A 378 -1.43 -18.03 16.46
N SER A 379 -1.43 -18.90 17.48
CA SER A 379 -1.06 -18.52 18.85
C SER A 379 0.41 -18.12 18.97
N GLN A 380 0.71 -17.15 19.84
CA GLN A 380 2.09 -16.78 20.17
C GLN A 380 2.61 -17.56 21.38
N ALA A 381 3.94 -17.56 21.56
CA ALA A 381 4.57 -18.25 22.69
C ALA A 381 4.02 -17.77 24.04
N GLY A 382 3.46 -18.71 24.82
CA GLY A 382 2.84 -18.43 26.12
C GLY A 382 1.37 -17.98 26.05
N GLU A 383 0.78 -17.92 24.85
CA GLU A 383 -0.65 -17.73 24.66
C GLU A 383 -1.39 -19.06 24.60
N GLN A 384 -2.67 -19.04 24.99
CA GLN A 384 -3.60 -20.12 24.69
C GLN A 384 -4.65 -19.61 23.70
N LEU A 385 -4.84 -20.30 22.59
CA LEU A 385 -5.85 -20.00 21.59
C LEU A 385 -6.87 -21.13 21.49
N ASN A 386 -8.13 -20.83 21.77
CA ASN A 386 -9.23 -21.78 21.65
C ASN A 386 -10.03 -21.47 20.38
N VAL A 387 -10.21 -22.44 19.51
CA VAL A 387 -11.05 -22.33 18.31
C VAL A 387 -12.19 -23.32 18.42
N LEU A 388 -13.41 -22.83 18.30
CA LEU A 388 -14.61 -23.67 18.27
C LEU A 388 -15.15 -23.70 16.85
N THR A 389 -15.24 -24.90 16.28
CA THR A 389 -15.81 -25.18 14.96
C THR A 389 -16.91 -26.24 15.07
N ASN A 390 -17.64 -26.49 13.99
CA ASN A 390 -18.58 -27.60 13.92
C ASN A 390 -18.04 -28.74 13.03
N ALA A 391 -18.53 -29.96 13.28
CA ALA A 391 -18.06 -31.15 12.56
C ALA A 391 -18.29 -31.11 11.03
N PHE A 392 -19.23 -30.30 10.52
CA PHE A 392 -19.48 -30.18 9.09
C PHE A 392 -18.46 -29.28 8.38
N GLN A 393 -17.94 -28.27 9.08
CA GLN A 393 -16.92 -27.36 8.55
C GLN A 393 -15.56 -28.05 8.40
N LEU A 394 -15.25 -29.00 9.28
CA LEU A 394 -13.97 -29.70 9.23
C LEU A 394 -13.74 -30.53 7.98
N GLY A 395 -14.80 -30.99 7.31
CA GLY A 395 -14.67 -31.82 6.12
C GLY A 395 -14.03 -31.12 4.92
N GLY A 396 -13.90 -29.78 4.95
CA GLY A 396 -13.17 -29.02 3.95
C GLY A 396 -11.66 -28.96 4.19
N PHE A 397 -11.21 -29.02 5.44
CA PHE A 397 -9.79 -28.90 5.76
C PHE A 397 -9.05 -30.22 5.55
N THR A 398 -7.83 -30.12 5.06
CA THR A 398 -6.86 -31.22 4.97
C THR A 398 -5.72 -31.07 5.97
N THR A 399 -5.43 -29.83 6.40
CA THR A 399 -4.33 -29.50 7.31
C THR A 399 -4.83 -28.68 8.50
N LEU A 400 -4.36 -29.03 9.69
CA LEU A 400 -4.50 -28.23 10.90
C LEU A 400 -3.11 -27.80 11.35
N ARG A 401 -2.89 -26.49 11.46
CA ARG A 401 -1.61 -25.92 11.86
C ARG A 401 -1.71 -25.25 13.24
N GLY A 402 -0.80 -25.62 14.14
CA GLY A 402 -0.61 -24.96 15.43
C GLY A 402 0.35 -23.76 15.35
N GLY A 403 0.28 -22.91 16.37
CA GLY A 403 1.16 -21.77 16.59
C GLY A 403 2.29 -22.12 17.55
N ALA A 404 2.92 -21.08 18.12
CA ALA A 404 3.97 -21.25 19.12
C ALA A 404 3.43 -21.39 20.56
N GLY A 405 2.13 -21.13 20.75
CA GLY A 405 1.43 -21.22 22.02
C GLY A 405 0.77 -22.57 22.23
N THR A 406 -0.28 -22.58 23.04
CA THR A 406 -1.11 -23.75 23.33
C THR A 406 -2.43 -23.63 22.57
N ASP A 407 -2.66 -24.51 21.62
CA ASP A 407 -3.77 -24.44 20.68
C ASP A 407 -4.84 -25.48 21.00
N PHE A 408 -6.10 -25.04 21.06
CA PHE A 408 -7.24 -25.90 21.30
C PHE A 408 -8.21 -25.80 20.14
N LEU A 409 -8.35 -26.85 19.33
CA LEU A 409 -9.43 -26.96 18.38
C LEU A 409 -10.55 -27.81 18.97
N ILE A 410 -11.70 -27.17 19.24
CA ILE A 410 -12.91 -27.82 19.74
C ILE A 410 -13.89 -27.97 18.59
N VAL A 411 -14.32 -29.21 18.37
CA VAL A 411 -15.22 -29.60 17.29
C VAL A 411 -16.55 -29.96 17.91
N SER A 412 -17.51 -29.04 17.81
CA SER A 412 -18.86 -29.30 18.30
C SER A 412 -19.60 -30.23 17.37
N VAL A 413 -20.20 -31.25 17.97
CA VAL A 413 -21.14 -32.14 17.29
C VAL A 413 -22.56 -31.58 17.42
N PRO A 414 -23.32 -31.44 16.31
CA PRO A 414 -24.68 -30.94 16.35
C PRO A 414 -25.62 -31.86 17.16
N ALA A 415 -26.66 -31.28 17.74
CA ALA A 415 -27.72 -32.03 18.39
C ALA A 415 -28.49 -32.90 17.39
N GLY A 416 -28.69 -34.19 17.69
CA GLY A 416 -29.49 -35.10 16.88
C GLY A 416 -29.01 -36.56 16.83
N GLY A 417 -27.84 -36.85 17.38
CA GLY A 417 -27.23 -38.17 17.36
C GLY A 417 -26.59 -38.49 16.01
N GLY A 418 -26.03 -39.69 15.89
CA GLY A 418 -25.41 -40.18 14.67
C GLY A 418 -23.90 -40.36 14.78
N THR A 419 -23.25 -40.63 13.64
CA THR A 419 -21.81 -40.90 13.56
C THR A 419 -21.06 -39.66 13.12
N VAL A 420 -20.06 -39.26 13.89
CA VAL A 420 -19.11 -38.21 13.54
C VAL A 420 -17.70 -38.76 13.73
N THR A 421 -16.93 -38.72 12.66
CA THR A 421 -15.51 -39.06 12.68
C THR A 421 -14.75 -37.83 12.21
N LEU A 422 -13.69 -37.45 12.92
CA LEU A 422 -12.81 -36.38 12.45
C LEU A 422 -12.20 -36.79 11.09
N PRO A 423 -12.04 -35.84 10.15
CA PRO A 423 -11.35 -36.12 8.91
C PRO A 423 -9.86 -36.41 9.15
N GLY A 424 -9.24 -37.05 8.16
CA GLY A 424 -7.80 -37.28 8.02
C GLY A 424 -6.98 -35.99 8.05
N LEU A 425 -6.73 -35.36 9.20
CA LEU A 425 -6.07 -34.04 9.26
C LEU A 425 -4.56 -34.18 9.38
N ASN A 426 -3.84 -33.60 8.42
CA ASN A 426 -2.39 -33.41 8.55
C ASN A 426 -2.11 -32.36 9.63
N LEU A 427 -1.65 -32.81 10.81
CA LEU A 427 -1.28 -31.93 11.90
C LEU A 427 0.14 -31.39 11.69
N VAL A 428 0.27 -30.07 11.57
CA VAL A 428 1.55 -29.39 11.37
C VAL A 428 1.80 -28.43 12.52
N ASP A 429 3.02 -28.42 13.06
CA ASP A 429 3.39 -27.60 14.22
C ASP A 429 2.45 -27.79 15.43
N TRP A 430 1.87 -29.00 15.55
CA TRP A 430 0.95 -29.39 16.62
C TRP A 430 1.71 -30.18 17.68
N THR A 431 1.92 -29.59 18.84
CA THR A 431 2.73 -30.13 19.93
C THR A 431 1.92 -31.04 20.85
N ASP A 432 2.19 -32.34 20.80
CA ASP A 432 1.53 -33.32 21.66
C ASP A 432 1.64 -32.99 23.16
N GLY A 433 0.49 -32.89 23.83
CA GLY A 433 0.38 -32.63 25.26
C GLY A 433 0.40 -31.13 25.64
N GLU A 434 0.67 -30.25 24.69
CA GLU A 434 0.37 -28.82 24.80
C GLU A 434 -0.90 -28.52 23.99
N ASP A 435 -0.95 -28.90 22.72
CA ASP A 435 -2.10 -28.65 21.84
C ASP A 435 -3.17 -29.76 21.94
N ILE A 436 -4.43 -29.36 21.78
CA ILE A 436 -5.61 -30.20 22.06
C ILE A 436 -6.62 -30.16 20.92
N LEU A 437 -6.88 -31.31 20.31
CA LEU A 437 -7.98 -31.50 19.36
C LEU A 437 -9.11 -32.27 20.06
N LEU A 438 -10.23 -31.60 20.29
CA LEU A 438 -11.38 -32.11 21.05
C LEU A 438 -12.61 -32.28 20.16
N LEU A 439 -13.08 -33.51 19.98
CA LEU A 439 -14.39 -33.82 19.42
C LEU A 439 -15.44 -33.91 20.54
N SER A 440 -16.43 -33.03 20.55
CA SER A 440 -17.32 -32.82 21.70
C SER A 440 -18.80 -32.83 21.32
N ALA A 441 -19.53 -33.82 21.86
CA ALA A 441 -20.99 -33.84 21.91
C ALA A 441 -21.55 -33.37 23.28
N VAL A 442 -20.70 -32.78 24.13
CA VAL A 442 -20.99 -32.46 25.54
C VAL A 442 -22.13 -31.42 25.69
N GLY A 443 -22.47 -30.71 24.62
CA GLY A 443 -23.65 -29.84 24.56
C GLY A 443 -25.00 -30.58 24.51
N ASN A 444 -25.01 -31.89 24.24
CA ASN A 444 -26.24 -32.70 24.23
C ASN A 444 -26.60 -33.17 25.65
N LEU A 445 -27.68 -32.60 26.20
CA LEU A 445 -28.22 -32.98 27.49
C LEU A 445 -29.38 -34.00 27.39
N ASP A 446 -29.74 -34.46 26.19
CA ASP A 446 -30.82 -35.42 25.98
C ASP A 446 -30.30 -36.87 26.11
N PRO A 447 -30.72 -37.62 27.15
CA PRO A 447 -30.27 -38.99 27.37
C PRO A 447 -30.84 -40.00 26.37
N SER A 448 -31.78 -39.60 25.51
CA SER A 448 -32.31 -40.44 24.42
C SER A 448 -31.47 -40.39 23.14
N ILE A 449 -30.51 -39.47 23.06
CA ILE A 449 -29.68 -39.24 21.89
C ILE A 449 -28.26 -39.72 22.18
N GLY A 450 -27.82 -40.75 21.48
CA GLY A 450 -26.45 -41.25 21.50
C GLY A 450 -25.68 -40.90 20.22
N TYR A 451 -24.37 -40.78 20.34
CA TYR A 451 -23.43 -40.52 19.26
C TYR A 451 -22.46 -41.68 19.08
N THR A 452 -21.99 -41.87 17.85
CA THR A 452 -20.76 -42.61 17.58
C THR A 452 -19.70 -41.60 17.19
N LEU A 453 -18.77 -41.32 18.10
CA LEU A 453 -17.70 -40.36 17.90
C LEU A 453 -16.40 -41.10 17.65
N GLY A 454 -15.60 -40.63 16.71
CA GLY A 454 -14.29 -41.21 16.49
C GLY A 454 -13.29 -40.25 15.87
N THR A 455 -12.05 -40.67 15.92
CA THR A 455 -10.91 -40.02 15.26
C THR A 455 -10.39 -40.92 14.15
N ASP A 456 -9.53 -40.36 13.32
CA ASP A 456 -8.76 -41.02 12.28
C ASP A 456 -7.47 -41.64 12.85
N ASP A 457 -6.85 -42.59 12.14
CA ASP A 457 -5.60 -43.27 12.52
C ASP A 457 -4.41 -42.29 12.49
N HIS A 458 -4.28 -41.46 13.52
CA HIS A 458 -3.26 -40.43 13.65
C HIS A 458 -2.53 -40.55 14.99
N THR A 459 -1.26 -40.15 15.06
CA THR A 459 -0.39 -40.41 16.23
C THR A 459 -0.47 -39.37 17.36
N GLY A 460 -1.38 -38.39 17.26
CA GLY A 460 -1.47 -37.26 18.19
C GLY A 460 -2.29 -37.55 19.45
N THR A 461 -2.50 -36.51 20.29
CA THR A 461 -3.42 -36.58 21.44
C THR A 461 -4.81 -36.09 21.07
N TYR A 462 -5.81 -36.98 21.16
CA TYR A 462 -7.21 -36.65 20.88
C TYR A 462 -8.06 -36.69 22.15
N TYR A 463 -9.00 -35.76 22.24
CA TYR A 463 -10.04 -35.79 23.28
C TYR A 463 -11.38 -36.06 22.63
N ILE A 464 -12.13 -37.03 23.14
CA ILE A 464 -13.48 -37.36 22.64
C ILE A 464 -14.45 -37.34 23.81
N GLY A 465 -15.44 -36.45 23.75
CA GLY A 465 -16.46 -36.26 24.79
C GLY A 465 -17.85 -36.61 24.29
N GLY A 466 -18.48 -37.61 24.91
CA GLY A 466 -19.89 -37.97 24.74
C GLY A 466 -20.86 -36.92 25.31
N GLY A 467 -22.15 -37.13 25.06
CA GLY A 467 -23.27 -36.36 25.62
C GLY A 467 -23.90 -37.05 26.83
N ALA A 468 -25.22 -36.91 26.99
CA ALA A 468 -25.98 -37.53 28.09
C ALA A 468 -26.62 -38.89 27.74
N GLY A 469 -26.56 -39.33 26.49
CA GLY A 469 -27.13 -40.59 26.00
C GLY A 469 -26.08 -41.68 25.80
N ASN A 470 -26.49 -42.87 25.39
CA ASN A 470 -25.54 -43.99 25.21
C ASN A 470 -24.62 -43.74 24.02
N ASP A 471 -23.37 -43.39 24.27
CA ASP A 471 -22.40 -43.06 23.24
C ASP A 471 -21.46 -44.22 22.90
N THR A 472 -20.85 -44.16 21.72
CA THR A 472 -19.76 -45.03 21.30
C THR A 472 -18.55 -44.17 20.98
N LEU A 473 -17.46 -44.31 21.73
CA LEU A 473 -16.27 -43.47 21.60
C LEU A 473 -15.10 -44.29 21.06
N ASN A 474 -14.77 -44.08 19.80
CA ASN A 474 -13.70 -44.80 19.12
C ASN A 474 -12.43 -43.93 19.10
N GLY A 475 -11.47 -44.25 19.96
CA GLY A 475 -10.10 -43.74 19.79
C GLY A 475 -9.40 -44.35 18.58
N ALA A 476 -8.26 -43.80 18.22
CA ALA A 476 -7.46 -44.27 17.09
C ALA A 476 -6.05 -44.68 17.55
N ASP A 477 -5.06 -44.64 16.66
CA ASP A 477 -3.66 -44.70 17.07
C ASP A 477 -3.32 -43.47 17.95
N GLY A 478 -2.21 -43.49 18.69
CA GLY A 478 -1.81 -42.35 19.56
C GLY A 478 -2.38 -42.38 20.98
N ILE A 479 -2.58 -41.20 21.59
CA ILE A 479 -3.11 -41.04 22.95
C ILE A 479 -4.54 -40.49 22.88
N ASP A 480 -5.53 -41.31 23.22
CA ASP A 480 -6.91 -40.87 23.31
C ASP A 480 -7.37 -40.65 24.75
N VAL A 481 -8.08 -39.55 24.98
CA VAL A 481 -8.82 -39.27 26.21
C VAL A 481 -10.31 -39.33 25.92
N LEU A 482 -10.95 -40.44 26.31
CA LEU A 482 -12.36 -40.69 26.07
C LEU A 482 -13.19 -40.40 27.33
N THR A 483 -14.22 -39.57 27.21
CA THR A 483 -15.15 -39.23 28.29
C THR A 483 -16.59 -39.48 27.86
N GLY A 484 -17.21 -40.57 28.35
CA GLY A 484 -18.59 -40.93 28.01
C GLY A 484 -19.66 -39.97 28.53
N ASN A 485 -19.38 -39.24 29.60
CA ASN A 485 -20.34 -38.37 30.30
C ASN A 485 -21.56 -39.15 30.84
N GLY A 486 -22.77 -38.93 30.34
CA GLY A 486 -23.98 -39.57 30.84
C GLY A 486 -24.48 -40.64 29.88
N GLY A 487 -25.01 -41.75 30.39
CA GLY A 487 -25.49 -42.84 29.55
C GLY A 487 -24.81 -44.18 29.87
N ASN A 488 -25.03 -45.17 29.01
CA ASN A 488 -24.27 -46.42 29.00
C ASN A 488 -23.35 -46.40 27.77
N ASP A 489 -22.12 -45.92 27.97
CA ASP A 489 -21.19 -45.66 26.88
C ASP A 489 -20.30 -46.86 26.59
N THR A 490 -19.85 -46.99 25.32
CA THR A 490 -19.00 -48.10 24.84
C THR A 490 -17.72 -47.60 24.19
#